data_AF-A0A2N2DU89-F1
#
_entry.id   AF-A0A2N2DU89-F1
#
_cell.length_a   1.000
_cell.length_b   1.000
_cell.length_c   1.000
_cell.angle_alpha   90.00
_cell.angle_beta   90.00
_cell.angle_gamma   90.00
#
_symmetry.space_group_name_H-M   'P 1'
#
loop_
_entity.id
_entity.type
_entity.pdbx_description
1 polymer ?
#
loop_
_entity_poly.entity_id
_entity_poly.type
_entity_poly.pdbx_seq_one_letter_code
_entity_poly.pdbx_strand_id
1 'polypeptide(L)' 'MPTENIVIEITEERFNGELSKLAEILGYYRRIGCKIAIDDFGSNFSNFERIAVVKPDIIKVDMEKTPTCSHSKFFT' A
#
# COMPACT_ATOMS: atom_id res chain seq x y z
N MET A 1 -8.47 -5.05 -23.44
CA MET A 1 -9.11 -5.49 -22.18
C MET A 1 -9.84 -4.30 -21.58
N PRO A 2 -11.01 -4.50 -20.94
CA PRO A 2 -11.67 -3.44 -20.18
C PRO A 2 -10.76 -2.91 -19.07
N THR A 3 -10.64 -1.59 -18.94
CA THR A 3 -9.75 -0.93 -17.96
C THR A 3 -10.18 -1.16 -16.51
N GLU A 4 -11.47 -1.39 -16.28
CA GLU A 4 -12.06 -1.82 -15.01
C GLU A 4 -11.53 -3.16 -14.47
N ASN A 5 -10.96 -3.98 -15.34
CA ASN A 5 -10.33 -5.25 -15.00
C ASN A 5 -8.82 -5.14 -14.80
N ILE A 6 -8.28 -3.91 -14.82
CA ILE A 6 -6.85 -3.64 -14.63
C ILE A 6 -6.65 -3.05 -13.24
N VAL A 7 -5.76 -3.66 -12.48
CA VAL A 7 -5.31 -3.19 -11.17
C VAL A 7 -3.87 -2.71 -11.32
N ILE A 8 -3.61 -1.48 -10.91
CA ILE A 8 -2.27 -0.90 -10.83
C ILE A 8 -1.75 -1.13 -9.41
N GLU A 9 -0.71 -1.93 -9.28
CA GLU A 9 -0.08 -2.24 -8.00
C GLU A 9 1.09 -1.29 -7.72
N ILE A 10 1.10 -0.72 -6.52
CA ILE A 10 2.17 0.13 -6.00
C ILE A 10 2.90 -0.65 -4.91
N THR A 11 4.18 -0.94 -5.13
CA THR A 11 5.05 -1.56 -4.12
C THR A 11 5.73 -0.49 -3.28
N GLU A 12 5.82 -0.69 -1.96
CA GLU A 12 6.35 0.31 -1.04
C GLU A 12 7.82 0.65 -1.29
N GLU A 13 8.61 -0.30 -1.80
CA GLU A 13 10.08 -0.20 -1.90
C GLU A 13 10.62 0.72 -3.00
N ARG A 14 9.80 1.20 -3.95
CA ARG A 14 10.33 1.80 -5.19
C ARG A 14 9.90 3.21 -5.55
N PHE A 15 9.10 3.89 -4.72
CA PHE A 15 8.74 5.27 -5.01
C PHE A 15 9.54 6.28 -4.17
N ASN A 16 10.64 6.79 -4.75
CA ASN A 16 11.45 7.89 -4.21
C ASN A 16 11.11 9.26 -4.84
N GLY A 17 10.00 9.35 -5.57
CA GLY A 17 9.56 10.56 -6.25
C GLY A 17 8.65 11.46 -5.39
N GLU A 18 8.21 12.57 -5.98
CA GLU A 18 7.26 13.48 -5.32
C GLU A 18 5.85 12.88 -5.26
N LEU A 19 5.23 12.91 -4.07
CA LEU A 19 3.87 12.40 -3.85
C LEU A 19 2.81 13.07 -4.74
N SER A 20 3.02 14.34 -5.12
CA SER A 20 2.15 15.06 -6.05
C SER A 20 2.10 14.42 -7.43
N LYS A 21 3.25 14.00 -7.97
CA LYS A 21 3.34 13.29 -9.25
C LYS A 21 2.69 11.91 -9.18
N LEU A 22 2.86 11.22 -8.05
CA LEU A 22 2.16 9.96 -7.82
C LEU A 22 0.64 10.16 -7.85
N ALA A 23 0.14 11.16 -7.14
CA ALA A 23 -1.29 11.49 -7.13
C ALA A 23 -1.84 11.81 -8.53
N GLU A 24 -1.07 12.54 -9.35
CA GLU A 24 -1.44 12.86 -10.73
C GLU A 24 -1.57 11.60 -11.60
N ILE A 25 -0.55 10.73 -11.55
CA ILE A 25 -0.51 9.47 -12.30
C ILE A 25 -1.65 8.55 -11.87
N LEU A 26 -1.85 8.37 -10.56
CA LEU A 26 -2.95 7.55 -10.04
C LEU A 26 -4.31 8.15 -10.41
N GLY A 27 -4.44 9.48 -10.38
CA GLY A 27 -5.64 10.17 -10.82
C GLY A 27 -5.97 9.90 -12.29
N TYR A 28 -4.96 9.84 -13.16
CA TYR A 28 -5.14 9.45 -14.56
C TYR A 28 -5.67 8.01 -14.69
N TYR A 29 -5.04 7.04 -14.00
CA TYR A 29 -5.47 5.64 -14.06
C TYR A 29 -6.87 5.41 -13.49
N ARG A 30 -7.25 6.15 -12.44
CA ARG A 30 -8.62 6.13 -11.91
C ARG A 30 -9.63 6.67 -12.91
N ARG A 31 -9.32 7.78 -13.60
CA ARG A 31 -10.23 8.37 -14.60
C ARG A 31 -10.52 7.44 -15.78
N ILE A 32 -9.56 6.60 -16.15
CA ILE A 32 -9.75 5.60 -17.21
C ILE A 32 -10.43 4.32 -16.70
N GLY A 33 -10.71 4.21 -15.39
CA GLY A 33 -11.45 3.10 -14.78
C GLY A 33 -10.60 2.04 -14.08
N CYS A 34 -9.27 2.19 -14.01
CA CYS A 34 -8.41 1.23 -13.32
C CYS A 34 -8.55 1.35 -11.79
N LYS A 35 -8.34 0.22 -11.10
CA LYS A 35 -8.24 0.17 -9.64
C LYS A 35 -6.78 0.26 -9.21
N ILE A 36 -6.53 0.74 -7.99
CA ILE A 36 -5.20 0.87 -7.43
C ILE A 36 -5.04 -0.08 -6.24
N ALA A 37 -3.94 -0.81 -6.19
CA ALA A 37 -3.58 -1.69 -5.07
C ALA A 37 -2.25 -1.25 -4.42
N ILE A 38 -2.13 -1.46 -3.12
CA ILE A 38 -0.86 -1.39 -2.39
C ILE A 38 -0.47 -2.80 -1.94
N ASP A 39 0.81 -3.14 -2.11
CA ASP A 39 1.42 -4.40 -1.64
C ASP A 39 2.27 -4.22 -0.36
N ASP A 40 2.50 -5.30 0.40
CA ASP A 40 3.39 -5.35 1.58
C ASP A 40 3.06 -4.38 2.73
N PHE A 41 1.78 -4.06 2.96
CA PHE A 41 1.39 -3.16 4.05
C PHE A 41 1.65 -3.79 5.43
N GLY A 42 2.58 -3.21 6.21
CA GLY A 42 2.78 -3.58 7.62
C GLY A 42 4.22 -3.85 8.06
N SER A 43 5.19 -3.96 7.13
CA SER A 43 6.59 -4.20 7.48
C SER A 43 7.35 -2.92 7.87
N ASN A 44 6.89 -1.74 7.41
CA ASN A 44 7.46 -0.44 7.75
C ASN A 44 6.35 0.60 8.06
N PHE A 45 6.34 1.13 9.29
CA PHE A 45 5.34 2.09 9.79
C PHE A 45 5.33 3.47 9.09
N SER A 46 6.12 3.66 8.04
CA SER A 46 6.41 4.96 7.41
C SER A 46 5.40 5.43 6.35
N ASN A 47 4.25 4.75 6.15
CA ASN A 47 3.41 4.94 4.95
C ASN A 47 1.98 5.47 5.14
N PHE A 48 1.55 5.89 6.33
CA PHE A 48 0.17 6.40 6.51
C PHE A 48 -0.14 7.65 5.68
N GLU A 49 0.80 8.60 5.55
CA GLU A 49 0.63 9.78 4.69
C GLU A 49 0.52 9.40 3.21
N ARG A 50 1.30 8.40 2.78
CA ARG A 50 1.26 7.90 1.40
C ARG A 50 -0.09 7.23 1.11
N ILE A 51 -0.64 6.47 2.04
CA ILE A 51 -1.98 5.87 1.89
C ILE A 51 -3.05 6.94 1.74
N ALA A 52 -2.95 8.04 2.50
CA ALA A 52 -3.88 9.16 2.38
C ALA A 52 -3.85 9.80 0.97
N VAL A 53 -2.69 9.78 0.30
CA VAL A 53 -2.51 10.27 -1.07
C VAL A 53 -2.96 9.24 -2.11
N VAL A 54 -2.52 7.97 -1.97
CA VAL A 54 -2.78 6.88 -2.93
C VAL A 54 -4.25 6.46 -2.94
N LYS A 55 -4.91 6.51 -1.77
CA LYS A 55 -6.31 6.10 -1.54
C LYS A 55 -6.66 4.77 -2.20
N PRO A 56 -5.88 3.70 -1.97
CA PRO A 56 -5.99 2.47 -2.73
C PRO A 56 -7.38 1.83 -2.61
N ASP A 57 -7.79 1.13 -3.66
CA ASP A 57 -9.00 0.32 -3.68
C ASP A 57 -8.76 -1.04 -3.02
N ILE A 58 -7.52 -1.51 -3.02
CA ILE A 58 -7.08 -2.80 -2.48
C ILE A 58 -5.82 -2.58 -1.65
N ILE A 59 -5.79 -3.10 -0.44
CA ILE A 59 -4.58 -3.15 0.40
C ILE A 59 -4.27 -4.62 0.64
N LYS A 60 -3.08 -5.07 0.22
CA LYS A 60 -2.54 -6.37 0.58
C LYS A 60 -1.75 -6.20 1.87
N VAL A 61 -2.10 -6.99 2.88
CA VAL A 61 -1.49 -6.95 4.21
C VAL A 61 -0.74 -8.25 4.39
N ASP A 62 0.58 -8.19 4.33
CA ASP A 62 1.43 -9.35 4.56
C ASP A 62 1.75 -9.45 6.06
N MET A 63 1.17 -10.45 6.71
CA MET A 63 1.47 -10.79 8.10
C MET A 63 2.76 -11.62 8.24
N GLU A 64 3.83 -11.29 7.49
CA GLU A 64 5.08 -12.04 7.58
C GLU A 64 6.16 -11.26 8.34
N LYS A 65 6.63 -11.88 9.43
CA LYS A 65 7.53 -11.39 10.49
C LYS A 65 6.87 -10.56 11.59
N THR A 66 5.86 -11.10 12.25
CA THR A 66 5.93 -11.01 13.72
C THR A 66 7.17 -11.82 14.14
N PRO A 67 8.20 -11.23 14.78
CA PRO A 67 9.05 -12.05 15.61
C PRO A 67 8.08 -12.73 16.58
N THR A 68 8.20 -14.04 16.73
CA THR A 68 7.49 -14.79 17.76
C THR A 68 7.38 -13.92 19.01
N CYS A 69 6.17 -13.51 19.37
CA CYS A 69 5.90 -12.92 20.67
C CYS A 69 6.18 -14.01 21.69
N SER A 70 7.45 -14.17 22.06
CA SER A 70 7.85 -14.84 23.28
C SER A 70 7.45 -13.90 24.40
N HIS A 71 6.17 -13.92 24.75
CA HIS A 71 5.69 -13.20 25.92
C HIS A 71 6.37 -13.84 27.13
N SER A 72 7.38 -13.15 27.61
CA SER A 72 8.06 -13.41 28.88
C SER A 72 7.02 -13.58 29.99
N LYS A 73 7.27 -14.58 30.85
CA LYS A 73 6.63 -14.72 32.17
C LYS A 73 6.72 -13.41 32.99
N PHE A 74 5.88 -13.36 34.05
CA PHE A 74 5.72 -12.37 35.15
C PHE A 74 4.54 -11.40 34.92
N PHE A 75 3.51 -11.19 35.77
CA PHE A 75 3.09 -11.55 37.14
C PHE A 75 1.55 -11.78 37.09
N THR A 76 0.87 -12.65 37.84
CA THR A 76 0.70 -12.82 39.31
C THR A 76 0.27 -14.25 39.59
#